data_AF-B9V937-F1
#
_entry.id   AF-B9V937-F1
#
_cell.length_a   1.000
_cell.length_b   1.000
_cell.length_c   1.000
_cell.angle_alpha   90.00
_cell.angle_beta   90.00
_cell.angle_gamma   90.00
#
_symmetry.space_group_name_H-M   'P 1'
#
loop_
_entity.id
_entity.type
_entity.pdbx_description
1 polymer ?
#
loop_
_entity_poly.entity_id
_entity_poly.type
_entity_poly.pdbx_seq_one_letter_code
_entity_poly.pdbx_strand_id
1 'polypeptide(L)'
;VGCIDCHYDINTTKKADHRKDIRMATADVCANCHLQEFAERESERDTITWPKNQWPEGRPSHALDYRANVEVEVYAGMSQREIADGCTQCHINQNKCDMCHTRHEFSVADSRKPEACGTCHSGADHINWEAYTMSKHGKQYEAKGKSWNWNVELKDGLAKGGQAAPTCASCHLEYQGKFTHNVVRKVRWANYPFVPGIRENIKTAWADKRLDAWVKTCTQCHSESFARAYLEYMDNGTYSGLDKYDEAHEIVHKQYEGGLLTGQNTNR
;
A
#
# COMPACT_ATOMS: atom_id res chain seq x y z
N VAL A 1 12.26 23.54 -12.08
CA VAL A 1 12.89 22.70 -11.03
C VAL A 1 14.02 21.93 -11.67
N GLY A 2 15.27 22.33 -11.40
CA GLY A 2 16.48 21.69 -11.88
C GLY A 2 17.21 20.92 -10.77
N CYS A 3 18.40 20.40 -11.08
CA CYS A 3 19.18 19.57 -10.16
C CYS A 3 19.43 20.27 -8.82
N ILE A 4 19.81 21.54 -8.86
CA ILE A 4 20.21 22.32 -7.69
C ILE A 4 19.03 22.60 -6.72
N ASP A 5 17.80 22.66 -7.24
CA ASP A 5 16.61 22.89 -6.41
C ASP A 5 16.35 21.70 -5.46
N CYS A 6 16.48 20.48 -5.99
CA CYS A 6 16.24 19.26 -5.23
C CYS A 6 17.48 18.85 -4.40
N HIS A 7 18.67 18.97 -4.99
CA HIS A 7 19.90 18.43 -4.43
C HIS A 7 20.74 19.44 -3.64
N TYR A 8 20.34 20.70 -3.54
CA TYR A 8 21.01 21.69 -2.69
C TYR A 8 20.00 22.58 -1.98
N ASP A 9 19.43 23.55 -2.69
CA ASP A 9 18.52 24.54 -2.12
C ASP A 9 17.57 25.09 -3.19
N ILE A 10 16.30 25.27 -2.83
CA ILE A 10 15.24 25.56 -3.78
C ILE A 10 15.35 27.00 -4.26
N ASN A 11 15.35 27.19 -5.58
CA ASN A 11 15.45 28.49 -6.24
C ASN A 11 16.73 29.27 -5.86
N THR A 12 17.79 28.56 -5.48
CA THR A 12 19.04 29.18 -5.08
C THR A 12 19.80 29.77 -6.27
N THR A 13 20.40 30.93 -6.05
CA THR A 13 21.29 31.60 -7.01
C THR A 13 22.75 31.52 -6.59
N LYS A 14 23.04 30.89 -5.44
CA LYS A 14 24.39 30.76 -4.88
C LYS A 14 25.11 29.57 -5.52
N LYS A 15 26.45 29.63 -5.50
CA LYS A 15 27.29 28.47 -5.85
C LYS A 15 27.19 27.41 -4.75
N ALA A 16 27.10 26.14 -5.14
CA ALA A 16 27.14 24.99 -4.24
C ALA A 16 28.52 24.30 -4.31
N ASP A 17 29.06 23.91 -3.17
CA ASP A 17 30.19 22.99 -3.05
C ASP A 17 29.68 21.54 -3.10
N HIS A 18 29.95 20.85 -4.20
CA HIS A 18 29.49 19.47 -4.43
C HIS A 18 29.89 18.48 -3.31
N ARG A 19 30.97 18.76 -2.55
CA ARG A 19 31.44 17.86 -1.48
C ARG A 19 30.70 18.04 -0.16
N LYS A 20 29.92 19.11 -0.01
CA LYS A 20 29.33 19.51 1.28
C LYS A 20 27.84 19.82 1.20
N ASP A 21 27.42 20.41 0.08
CA ASP A 21 26.11 21.05 -0.03
C ASP A 21 25.05 20.13 -0.64
N ILE A 22 25.46 18.96 -1.16
CA ILE A 22 24.56 18.04 -1.85
C ILE A 22 23.75 17.20 -0.88
N ARG A 23 22.44 17.11 -1.11
CA ARG A 23 21.50 16.23 -0.41
C ARG A 23 20.80 15.27 -1.36
N MET A 24 20.26 14.18 -0.80
CA MET A 24 19.21 13.40 -1.46
C MET A 24 17.86 14.04 -1.16
N ALA A 25 17.00 14.16 -2.17
CA ALA A 25 15.69 14.77 -2.02
C ALA A 25 14.74 13.81 -1.27
N THR A 26 14.47 14.13 -0.02
CA THR A 26 13.48 13.47 0.83
C THR A 26 12.06 14.02 0.61
N ALA A 27 11.05 13.42 1.22
CA ALA A 27 9.66 13.83 1.06
C ALA A 27 9.41 15.30 1.45
N ASP A 28 10.09 15.81 2.49
CA ASP A 28 10.01 17.21 2.91
C ASP A 28 10.62 18.17 1.88
N VAL A 29 11.65 17.75 1.12
CA VAL A 29 12.17 18.54 0.00
C VAL A 29 11.08 18.72 -1.05
N CYS A 30 10.37 17.64 -1.41
CA CYS A 30 9.24 17.69 -2.34
C CYS A 30 8.08 18.55 -1.80
N ALA A 31 7.82 18.51 -0.49
CA ALA A 31 6.72 19.23 0.17
C ALA A 31 6.79 20.76 0.03
N ASN A 32 7.97 21.31 -0.24
CA ASN A 32 8.14 22.75 -0.48
C ASN A 32 7.37 23.25 -1.72
N CYS A 33 7.10 22.38 -2.69
CA CYS A 33 6.30 22.71 -3.88
C CYS A 33 5.00 21.88 -3.95
N HIS A 34 5.03 20.63 -3.49
CA HIS A 34 3.92 19.68 -3.54
C HIS A 34 3.28 19.51 -2.17
N LEU A 35 2.86 20.63 -1.56
CA LEU A 35 2.32 20.65 -0.20
C LEU A 35 1.03 19.83 -0.09
N GLN A 36 0.18 19.88 -1.13
CA GLN A 36 -1.07 19.13 -1.13
C GLN A 36 -0.81 17.62 -1.09
N GLU A 37 0.00 17.10 -2.01
CA GLU A 37 0.30 15.68 -2.11
C GLU A 37 1.04 15.17 -0.86
N PHE A 38 1.97 15.97 -0.34
CA PHE A 38 2.65 15.67 0.91
C PHE A 38 1.68 15.60 2.09
N ALA A 39 0.81 16.61 2.27
CA ALA A 39 -0.18 16.63 3.34
C ALA A 39 -1.21 15.49 3.22
N GLU A 40 -1.63 15.17 1.99
CA GLU A 40 -2.50 14.02 1.73
C GLU A 40 -1.82 12.71 2.18
N ARG A 41 -0.55 12.49 1.83
CA ARG A 41 0.21 11.32 2.29
C ARG A 41 0.36 11.32 3.81
N GLU A 42 0.80 12.43 4.41
CA GLU A 42 0.98 12.50 5.88
C GLU A 42 -0.34 12.28 6.65
N SER A 43 -1.49 12.67 6.07
CA SER A 43 -2.81 12.42 6.69
C SER A 43 -3.15 10.93 6.87
N GLU A 44 -2.40 10.01 6.26
CA GLU A 44 -2.51 8.58 6.55
C GLU A 44 -2.27 8.29 8.03
N ARG A 45 -1.39 9.05 8.69
CA ARG A 45 -1.13 8.96 10.14
C ARG A 45 -2.40 9.14 10.96
N ASP A 46 -3.28 10.04 10.51
CA ASP A 46 -4.47 10.45 11.25
C ASP A 46 -5.75 9.69 10.83
N THR A 47 -5.73 9.06 9.65
CA THR A 47 -6.95 8.52 9.02
C THR A 47 -7.08 7.00 9.08
N ILE A 48 -5.99 6.28 9.38
CA ILE A 48 -6.05 4.86 9.75
C ILE A 48 -5.87 4.66 11.25
N THR A 49 -6.97 4.93 11.96
CA THR A 49 -7.13 4.63 13.38
C THR A 49 -8.01 3.40 13.54
N TRP A 50 -7.42 2.32 14.07
CA TRP A 50 -8.08 1.05 14.27
C TRP A 50 -8.95 1.07 15.54
N PRO A 51 -10.22 0.62 15.50
CA PRO A 51 -11.13 0.75 16.64
C PRO A 51 -10.66 0.07 17.94
N LYS A 52 -9.83 -0.96 17.83
CA LYS A 52 -9.30 -1.74 18.95
C LYS A 52 -7.78 -1.89 18.87
N ASN A 53 -7.08 -0.94 18.24
CA ASN A 53 -5.63 -0.98 18.06
C ASN A 53 -5.12 -2.26 17.40
N GLN A 54 -5.87 -2.80 16.43
CA GLN A 54 -5.47 -3.99 15.68
C GLN A 54 -4.09 -3.82 15.01
N TRP A 55 -3.78 -2.59 14.61
CA TRP A 55 -2.44 -2.16 14.23
C TRP A 55 -2.09 -0.86 14.99
N PRO A 56 -0.79 -0.52 15.09
CA PRO A 56 -0.38 0.78 15.59
C PRO A 56 -1.05 1.92 14.82
N GLU A 57 -1.29 3.04 15.50
CA GLU A 57 -1.92 4.22 14.91
C GLU A 57 -1.16 4.69 13.66
N GLY A 58 -1.92 5.02 12.61
CA GLY A 58 -1.36 5.44 11.33
C GLY A 58 -0.77 4.29 10.49
N ARG A 59 -0.88 3.03 10.91
CA ARG A 59 -0.39 1.85 10.16
C ARG A 59 -1.52 0.85 9.84
N PRO A 60 -1.38 0.07 8.74
CA PRO A 60 -0.35 0.19 7.69
C PRO A 60 -0.57 1.42 6.80
N SER A 61 0.51 2.07 6.38
CA SER A 61 0.48 3.25 5.51
C SER A 61 1.82 3.51 4.83
N HIS A 62 1.82 4.31 3.76
CA HIS A 62 3.05 4.80 3.14
C HIS A 62 3.70 5.92 3.97
N ALA A 63 2.93 6.62 4.81
CA ALA A 63 3.48 7.61 5.74
C ALA A 63 4.40 7.01 6.82
N LEU A 64 4.25 5.72 7.11
CA LEU A 64 4.93 5.02 8.21
C LEU A 64 5.59 3.71 7.78
N ASP A 65 5.79 3.48 6.48
CA ASP A 65 6.35 2.22 5.98
C ASP A 65 7.80 1.99 6.44
N TYR A 66 8.65 3.01 6.39
CA TYR A 66 10.04 2.92 6.86
C TYR A 66 10.12 2.72 8.38
N ARG A 67 9.31 3.48 9.14
CA ARG A 67 9.19 3.30 10.59
C ARG A 67 8.76 1.88 10.92
N ALA A 68 7.76 1.36 10.21
CA ALA A 68 7.28 0.00 10.39
C ALA A 68 8.39 -1.03 10.12
N ASN A 69 9.22 -0.81 9.10
CA ASN A 69 10.34 -1.67 8.75
C ASN A 69 11.44 -1.68 9.84
N VAL A 70 11.89 -0.50 10.29
CA VAL A 70 13.00 -0.43 11.28
C VAL A 70 12.57 -0.83 12.69
N GLU A 71 11.27 -0.81 12.99
CA GLU A 71 10.71 -1.26 14.27
C GLU A 71 10.51 -2.80 14.35
N VAL A 72 10.70 -3.56 13.25
CA VAL A 72 10.64 -5.03 13.30
C VAL A 72 11.89 -5.59 14.00
N GLU A 73 11.71 -6.43 15.03
CA GLU A 73 12.84 -6.91 15.84
C GLU A 73 13.85 -7.73 15.04
N VAL A 74 13.39 -8.59 14.12
CA VAL A 74 14.30 -9.37 13.28
C VAL A 74 15.07 -8.50 12.30
N TYR A 75 14.44 -7.45 11.75
CA TYR A 75 15.14 -6.47 10.89
C TYR A 75 16.25 -5.77 11.67
N ALA A 76 15.99 -5.36 12.91
CA ALA A 76 16.98 -4.69 13.75
C ALA A 76 18.06 -5.64 14.29
N GLY A 77 17.70 -6.90 14.58
CA GLY A 77 18.57 -7.87 15.24
C GLY A 77 19.40 -8.76 14.32
N MET A 78 19.02 -8.91 13.04
CA MET A 78 19.74 -9.80 12.12
C MET A 78 21.08 -9.21 11.67
N SER A 79 22.10 -10.08 11.55
CA SER A 79 23.46 -9.70 11.13
C SER A 79 23.60 -9.54 9.62
N GLN A 80 22.74 -10.20 8.82
CA GLN A 80 22.78 -10.13 7.35
C GLN A 80 22.15 -8.83 6.86
N ARG A 81 22.89 -7.73 6.94
CA ARG A 81 22.38 -6.38 6.67
C ARG A 81 21.91 -6.20 5.23
N GLU A 82 22.59 -6.83 4.26
CA GLU A 82 22.18 -6.77 2.85
C GLU A 82 20.83 -7.45 2.60
N ILE A 83 20.47 -8.47 3.40
CA ILE A 83 19.14 -9.08 3.37
C ILE A 83 18.11 -8.11 3.98
N ALA A 84 18.43 -7.53 5.13
CA ALA A 84 17.57 -6.54 5.78
C ALA A 84 17.31 -5.33 4.86
N ASP A 85 18.32 -4.86 4.14
CA ASP A 85 18.20 -3.75 3.19
C ASP A 85 17.31 -4.08 1.98
N GLY A 86 17.10 -5.37 1.69
CA GLY A 86 16.05 -5.82 0.77
C GLY A 86 14.65 -5.41 1.25
N CYS A 87 14.36 -5.55 2.55
CA CYS A 87 13.11 -5.07 3.16
C CYS A 87 13.02 -3.54 3.07
N THR A 88 14.11 -2.83 3.37
CA THR A 88 14.17 -1.37 3.29
C THR A 88 13.82 -0.85 1.89
N GLN A 89 14.23 -1.53 0.82
CA GLN A 89 13.94 -1.10 -0.54
C GLN A 89 12.43 -1.05 -0.86
N CYS A 90 11.60 -1.85 -0.18
CA CYS A 90 10.14 -1.78 -0.30
C CYS A 90 9.51 -0.73 0.63
N HIS A 91 10.22 -0.32 1.69
CA HIS A 91 9.70 0.47 2.81
C HIS A 91 10.37 1.83 2.92
N ILE A 92 10.35 2.62 1.84
CA ILE A 92 11.03 3.92 1.77
C ILE A 92 10.14 5.05 1.25
N ASN A 93 8.83 4.81 1.10
CA ASN A 93 7.89 5.84 0.69
C ASN A 93 7.86 6.97 1.73
N GLN A 94 7.90 6.65 3.03
CA GLN A 94 7.98 7.62 4.12
C GLN A 94 9.09 8.65 3.88
N ASN A 95 10.25 8.18 3.42
CA ASN A 95 11.47 8.97 3.32
C ASN A 95 11.56 9.79 2.03
N LYS A 96 11.06 9.26 0.90
CA LYS A 96 11.18 9.89 -0.42
C LYS A 96 10.01 9.56 -1.33
N CYS A 97 9.71 10.45 -2.27
CA CYS A 97 8.48 10.40 -3.08
C CYS A 97 8.65 9.72 -4.46
N ASP A 98 9.81 9.16 -4.80
CA ASP A 98 10.13 8.70 -6.15
C ASP A 98 9.96 7.19 -6.37
N MET A 99 9.12 6.52 -5.57
CA MET A 99 8.86 5.08 -5.71
C MET A 99 7.84 4.77 -6.80
N CYS A 100 6.83 5.64 -7.00
CA CYS A 100 5.80 5.42 -8.03
C CYS A 100 6.05 6.25 -9.30
N HIS A 101 6.33 7.55 -9.17
CA HIS A 101 6.77 8.42 -10.28
C HIS A 101 8.28 8.62 -10.17
N THR A 102 9.02 7.70 -10.79
CA THR A 102 10.44 7.51 -10.53
C THR A 102 11.30 8.66 -11.03
N ARG A 103 12.42 8.88 -10.33
CA ARG A 103 13.47 9.81 -10.77
C ARG A 103 14.08 9.34 -12.09
N HIS A 104 14.50 10.21 -13.01
CA HIS A 104 14.43 11.67 -12.94
C HIS A 104 13.33 12.25 -13.85
N GLU A 105 12.45 11.41 -14.40
CA GLU A 105 11.34 11.86 -15.24
C GLU A 105 10.16 12.36 -14.41
N PHE A 106 9.93 11.76 -13.23
CA PHE A 106 8.81 12.08 -12.32
C PHE A 106 7.45 12.06 -13.05
N SER A 107 7.29 11.09 -13.95
CA SER A 107 6.09 10.92 -14.78
C SER A 107 4.88 10.50 -13.95
N VAL A 108 3.88 11.38 -13.89
CA VAL A 108 2.58 11.08 -13.28
C VAL A 108 1.83 10.02 -14.10
N ALA A 109 2.09 9.91 -15.40
CA ALA A 109 1.52 8.86 -16.24
C ALA A 109 2.03 7.47 -15.81
N ASP A 110 3.30 7.35 -15.43
CA ASP A 110 3.87 6.08 -14.99
C ASP A 110 3.40 5.68 -13.59
N SER A 111 3.25 6.63 -12.66
CA SER A 111 2.72 6.32 -11.32
C SER A 111 1.26 5.85 -11.31
N ARG A 112 0.49 6.14 -12.36
CA ARG A 112 -0.90 5.68 -12.52
C ARG A 112 -0.98 4.24 -13.04
N LYS A 113 0.10 3.70 -13.61
CA LYS A 113 0.14 2.35 -14.15
C LYS A 113 0.37 1.32 -13.03
N PRO A 114 -0.31 0.16 -13.06
CA PRO A 114 -0.12 -0.92 -12.10
C PRO A 114 1.33 -1.35 -11.83
N GLU A 115 2.22 -1.29 -12.82
CA GLU A 115 3.63 -1.67 -12.69
C GLU A 115 4.36 -0.83 -11.63
N ALA A 116 3.96 0.42 -11.41
CA ALA A 116 4.55 1.29 -10.40
C ALA A 116 4.37 0.79 -8.95
N CYS A 117 3.41 -0.11 -8.72
CA CYS A 117 3.17 -0.74 -7.42
C CYS A 117 3.83 -2.12 -7.30
N GLY A 118 4.09 -2.79 -8.43
CA GLY A 118 4.37 -4.21 -8.50
C GLY A 118 5.70 -4.64 -7.86
N THR A 119 6.69 -3.74 -7.76
CA THR A 119 7.96 -4.07 -7.09
C THR A 119 7.78 -4.32 -5.59
N CYS A 120 6.86 -3.61 -4.93
CA CYS A 120 6.67 -3.71 -3.48
C CYS A 120 5.44 -4.55 -3.12
N HIS A 121 4.36 -4.44 -3.91
CA HIS A 121 3.11 -5.15 -3.70
C HIS A 121 3.05 -6.44 -4.54
N SER A 122 3.97 -7.35 -4.27
CA SER A 122 4.11 -8.66 -4.92
C SER A 122 4.79 -9.65 -3.97
N GLY A 123 5.05 -10.88 -4.43
CA GLY A 123 5.83 -11.84 -3.65
C GLY A 123 4.99 -12.64 -2.65
N ALA A 124 5.63 -13.35 -1.73
CA ALA A 124 5.02 -14.50 -1.06
C ALA A 124 3.90 -14.18 -0.06
N ASP A 125 3.95 -13.03 0.60
CA ASP A 125 3.06 -12.68 1.72
C ASP A 125 2.02 -11.60 1.38
N HIS A 126 2.16 -10.98 0.20
CA HIS A 126 1.18 -10.06 -0.38
C HIS A 126 1.26 -10.05 -1.92
N ILE A 127 0.70 -11.10 -2.53
CA ILE A 127 0.65 -11.36 -3.99
C ILE A 127 -0.26 -10.38 -4.78
N ASN A 128 -0.29 -9.08 -4.45
CA ASN A 128 -1.26 -8.15 -5.02
C ASN A 128 -1.08 -7.98 -6.54
N TRP A 129 0.16 -7.81 -7.00
CA TRP A 129 0.51 -7.68 -8.42
C TRP A 129 0.08 -8.92 -9.20
N GLU A 130 0.44 -10.10 -8.70
CA GLU A 130 0.14 -11.38 -9.33
C GLU A 130 -1.37 -11.62 -9.36
N ALA A 131 -2.08 -11.39 -8.25
CA ALA A 131 -3.54 -11.53 -8.19
C ALA A 131 -4.25 -10.54 -9.11
N TYR A 132 -3.81 -9.27 -9.14
CA TYR A 132 -4.38 -8.24 -10.02
C TYR A 132 -4.17 -8.59 -11.49
N THR A 133 -2.92 -8.84 -11.90
CA THR A 133 -2.57 -9.13 -13.30
C THR A 133 -3.24 -10.41 -13.81
N MET A 134 -3.47 -11.39 -12.94
CA MET A 134 -4.21 -12.61 -13.29
C MET A 134 -5.73 -12.46 -13.24
N SER A 135 -6.26 -11.39 -12.64
CA SER A 135 -7.69 -11.08 -12.66
C SER A 135 -8.15 -10.57 -14.03
N LYS A 136 -9.46 -10.56 -14.28
CA LYS A 136 -10.01 -9.94 -15.49
C LYS A 136 -9.78 -8.44 -15.56
N HIS A 137 -9.66 -7.75 -14.41
CA HIS A 137 -9.29 -6.32 -14.40
C HIS A 137 -7.87 -6.12 -14.95
N GLY A 138 -6.90 -6.88 -14.43
CA GLY A 138 -5.52 -6.82 -14.90
C GLY A 138 -5.36 -7.26 -16.35
N LYS A 139 -6.06 -8.32 -16.79
CA LYS A 139 -6.02 -8.74 -18.20
C LYS A 139 -6.63 -7.73 -19.17
N GLN A 140 -7.68 -6.99 -18.77
CA GLN A 140 -8.18 -5.88 -19.58
C GLN A 140 -7.20 -4.72 -19.62
N TYR A 141 -6.53 -4.41 -18.50
CA TYR A 141 -5.43 -3.44 -18.47
C TYR A 141 -4.27 -3.87 -19.39
N GLU A 142 -3.79 -5.11 -19.33
CA GLU A 142 -2.72 -5.59 -20.22
C GLU A 142 -3.12 -5.49 -21.70
N ALA A 143 -4.38 -5.83 -22.02
CA ALA A 143 -4.87 -5.83 -23.39
C ALA A 143 -5.09 -4.43 -23.97
N LYS A 144 -5.54 -3.46 -23.15
CA LYS A 144 -6.02 -2.14 -23.64
C LYS A 144 -5.27 -0.95 -23.05
N GLY A 145 -4.48 -1.14 -22.00
CA GLY A 145 -3.82 -0.07 -21.25
C GLY A 145 -2.92 0.81 -22.11
N LYS A 146 -2.33 0.25 -23.18
CA LYS A 146 -1.53 1.01 -24.16
C LYS A 146 -2.34 2.04 -24.97
N SER A 147 -3.66 1.85 -25.12
CA SER A 147 -4.53 2.79 -25.82
C SER A 147 -5.20 3.81 -24.89
N TRP A 148 -4.99 3.71 -23.58
CA TRP A 148 -5.52 4.69 -22.62
C TRP A 148 -4.60 5.91 -22.54
N ASN A 149 -5.19 7.08 -22.30
CA ASN A 149 -4.43 8.30 -22.06
C ASN A 149 -4.08 8.44 -20.57
N TRP A 150 -2.85 8.07 -20.21
CA TRP A 150 -2.34 8.12 -18.83
C TRP A 150 -2.00 9.52 -18.34
N ASN A 151 -2.03 10.55 -19.20
CA ASN A 151 -1.71 11.92 -18.80
C ASN A 151 -2.89 12.63 -18.12
N VAL A 152 -4.12 12.15 -18.28
CA VAL A 152 -5.29 12.73 -17.57
C VAL A 152 -5.27 12.37 -16.09
N GLU A 153 -5.78 13.25 -15.25
CA GLU A 153 -5.98 12.98 -13.81
C GLU A 153 -6.82 11.72 -13.58
N LEU A 154 -6.59 11.02 -12.46
CA LEU A 154 -7.30 9.78 -12.13
C LEU A 154 -8.84 9.95 -12.15
N LYS A 155 -9.35 11.12 -11.71
CA LYS A 155 -10.78 11.45 -11.75
C LYS A 155 -11.38 11.45 -13.15
N ASP A 156 -10.55 11.70 -14.15
CA ASP A 156 -10.92 11.79 -15.57
C ASP A 156 -10.50 10.52 -16.34
N GLY A 157 -9.92 9.51 -15.68
CA GLY A 157 -9.39 8.30 -16.31
C GLY A 157 -10.43 7.56 -17.14
N LEU A 158 -11.63 7.37 -16.60
CA LEU A 158 -12.75 6.73 -17.31
C LEU A 158 -13.27 7.62 -18.46
N ALA A 159 -13.64 8.87 -18.14
CA ALA A 159 -14.38 9.73 -19.07
C ALA A 159 -13.50 10.31 -20.20
N LYS A 160 -12.24 10.67 -19.91
CA LYS A 160 -11.32 11.32 -20.85
C LYS A 160 -10.10 10.46 -21.16
N GLY A 161 -9.71 9.58 -20.24
CA GLY A 161 -8.58 8.68 -20.41
C GLY A 161 -8.89 7.45 -21.26
N GLY A 162 -10.19 7.15 -21.49
CA GLY A 162 -10.63 5.95 -22.18
C GLY A 162 -10.38 4.67 -21.38
N GLN A 163 -10.12 4.78 -20.07
CA GLN A 163 -9.88 3.66 -19.19
C GLN A 163 -11.13 2.78 -19.09
N ALA A 164 -10.96 1.49 -19.36
CA ALA A 164 -12.06 0.52 -19.41
C ALA A 164 -11.95 -0.59 -18.36
N ALA A 165 -10.91 -0.56 -17.52
CA ALA A 165 -10.75 -1.46 -16.39
C ALA A 165 -10.00 -0.74 -15.25
N PRO A 166 -10.24 -1.12 -13.99
CA PRO A 166 -9.59 -0.47 -12.85
C PRO A 166 -8.10 -0.82 -12.77
N THR A 167 -7.32 0.06 -12.15
CA THR A 167 -5.91 -0.10 -11.80
C THR A 167 -5.72 -0.01 -10.28
N CYS A 168 -4.50 -0.35 -9.82
CA CYS A 168 -4.09 -0.15 -8.43
C CYS A 168 -4.40 1.28 -7.96
N ALA A 169 -3.96 2.27 -8.74
CA ALA A 169 -4.15 3.68 -8.40
C ALA A 169 -5.61 4.12 -8.45
N SER A 170 -6.38 3.70 -9.47
CA SER A 170 -7.79 4.11 -9.59
C SER A 170 -8.66 3.53 -8.47
N CYS A 171 -8.28 2.39 -7.91
CA CYS A 171 -8.97 1.77 -6.80
C CYS A 171 -8.53 2.32 -5.45
N HIS A 172 -7.22 2.43 -5.18
CA HIS A 172 -6.74 2.69 -3.81
C HIS A 172 -6.58 4.17 -3.47
N LEU A 173 -6.34 5.05 -4.45
CA LEU A 173 -6.27 6.50 -4.20
C LEU A 173 -7.66 7.14 -4.16
N GLU A 174 -8.69 6.44 -4.65
CA GLU A 174 -10.07 6.92 -4.63
C GLU A 174 -10.68 6.80 -3.24
N TYR A 175 -11.35 7.86 -2.79
CA TYR A 175 -12.22 7.84 -1.63
C TYR A 175 -13.39 8.81 -1.84
N GLN A 176 -14.61 8.28 -1.83
CA GLN A 176 -15.84 9.06 -1.90
C GLN A 176 -15.95 9.97 -3.14
N GLY A 177 -15.38 9.57 -4.26
CA GLY A 177 -15.36 10.27 -5.55
C GLY A 177 -14.19 11.22 -5.72
N LYS A 178 -13.26 11.29 -4.75
CA LYS A 178 -12.04 12.11 -4.81
C LYS A 178 -10.82 11.22 -4.88
N PHE A 179 -9.75 11.70 -5.49
CA PHE A 179 -8.46 11.00 -5.56
C PHE A 179 -7.41 11.81 -4.80
N THR A 180 -6.63 11.14 -3.95
CA THR A 180 -5.60 11.77 -3.12
C THR A 180 -4.45 10.79 -2.86
N HIS A 181 -3.31 11.26 -2.35
CA HIS A 181 -2.18 10.42 -1.92
C HIS A 181 -2.44 9.62 -0.63
N ASN A 182 -3.60 9.77 0.01
CA ASN A 182 -4.02 8.94 1.13
C ASN A 182 -4.73 7.66 0.63
N VAL A 183 -4.08 6.51 0.81
CA VAL A 183 -4.58 5.20 0.34
C VAL A 183 -5.24 4.35 1.43
N VAL A 184 -5.30 4.83 2.67
CA VAL A 184 -5.62 3.98 3.84
C VAL A 184 -7.08 4.03 4.27
N ARG A 185 -7.87 5.00 3.77
CA ARG A 185 -9.24 5.28 4.24
C ARG A 185 -10.28 4.20 3.94
N LYS A 186 -9.98 3.25 3.06
CA LYS A 186 -10.87 2.11 2.74
C LYS A 186 -10.38 0.76 3.26
N VAL A 187 -9.21 0.71 3.90
CA VAL A 187 -8.62 -0.54 4.41
C VAL A 187 -9.52 -1.18 5.47
N ARG A 188 -9.87 -2.46 5.29
CA ARG A 188 -10.65 -3.28 6.25
C ARG A 188 -9.84 -4.46 6.78
N TRP A 189 -9.29 -5.26 5.87
CA TRP A 189 -8.55 -6.49 6.17
C TRP A 189 -7.05 -6.31 6.38
N ALA A 190 -6.45 -5.23 5.85
CA ALA A 190 -5.01 -4.92 6.00
C ALA A 190 -4.05 -6.08 5.68
N ASN A 191 -4.33 -6.80 4.60
CA ASN A 191 -3.55 -7.94 4.08
C ASN A 191 -3.55 -9.21 4.95
N TYR A 192 -3.20 -9.11 6.23
CA TYR A 192 -2.99 -10.27 7.12
C TYR A 192 -4.24 -10.53 7.97
N PRO A 193 -5.14 -11.45 7.57
CA PRO A 193 -6.44 -11.63 8.24
C PRO A 193 -6.34 -12.25 9.63
N PHE A 194 -5.21 -12.88 9.96
CA PHE A 194 -4.94 -13.51 11.26
C PHE A 194 -4.57 -12.53 12.37
N VAL A 195 -4.37 -11.24 12.06
CA VAL A 195 -4.04 -10.25 13.09
C VAL A 195 -5.20 -10.11 14.08
N PRO A 196 -4.95 -10.23 15.40
CA PRO A 196 -6.01 -10.25 16.40
C PRO A 196 -6.94 -9.03 16.30
N GLY A 197 -8.25 -9.28 16.31
CA GLY A 197 -9.27 -8.23 16.22
C GLY A 197 -9.59 -7.76 14.81
N ILE A 198 -8.85 -8.16 13.76
CA ILE A 198 -9.20 -7.82 12.37
C ILE A 198 -10.46 -8.57 11.97
N ARG A 199 -10.47 -9.90 12.08
CA ARG A 199 -11.62 -10.75 11.72
C ARG A 199 -12.91 -10.31 12.40
N GLU A 200 -12.83 -9.95 13.68
CA GLU A 200 -13.99 -9.52 14.50
C GLU A 200 -14.47 -8.11 14.10
N ASN A 201 -13.58 -7.28 13.56
CA ASN A 201 -13.89 -5.89 13.20
C ASN A 201 -14.63 -5.75 11.86
N ILE A 202 -14.55 -6.76 10.99
CA ILE A 202 -15.16 -6.75 9.63
C ILE A 202 -16.67 -6.56 9.64
N LYS A 203 -17.36 -6.94 10.73
CA LYS A 203 -18.81 -6.81 10.91
C LYS A 203 -19.23 -5.62 11.79
N THR A 204 -18.38 -4.60 11.90
CA THR A 204 -18.66 -3.40 12.69
C THR A 204 -19.06 -2.23 11.80
N ALA A 205 -19.75 -1.24 12.37
CA ALA A 205 -20.10 -0.01 11.66
C ALA A 205 -18.87 0.75 11.11
N TRP A 206 -17.68 0.58 11.71
CA TRP A 206 -16.43 1.13 11.18
C TRP A 206 -16.04 0.45 9.86
N ALA A 207 -16.12 -0.87 9.79
CA ALA A 207 -15.81 -1.63 8.59
C ALA A 207 -16.88 -1.47 7.51
N ASP A 208 -18.16 -1.35 7.89
CA ASP A 208 -19.28 -1.13 6.97
C ASP A 208 -19.16 0.21 6.24
N LYS A 209 -18.81 1.29 6.95
CA LYS A 209 -18.55 2.60 6.31
C LYS A 209 -17.45 2.53 5.26
N ARG A 210 -16.43 1.69 5.49
CA ARG A 210 -15.32 1.48 4.55
C ARG A 210 -15.74 0.55 3.41
N LEU A 211 -16.61 -0.43 3.67
CA LEU A 211 -17.23 -1.26 2.64
C LEU A 211 -18.08 -0.41 1.69
N ASP A 212 -18.89 0.52 2.20
CA ASP A 212 -19.67 1.44 1.37
C ASP A 212 -18.76 2.34 0.50
N ALA A 213 -17.61 2.75 1.03
CA ALA A 213 -16.61 3.47 0.25
C ALA A 213 -16.03 2.60 -0.89
N TRP A 214 -15.79 1.30 -0.65
CA TRP A 214 -15.39 0.36 -1.71
C TRP A 214 -16.49 0.17 -2.75
N VAL A 215 -17.74 -0.03 -2.30
CA VAL A 215 -18.89 -0.17 -3.19
C VAL A 215 -18.99 1.04 -4.11
N LYS A 216 -18.81 2.26 -3.59
CA LYS A 216 -18.78 3.49 -4.40
C LYS A 216 -17.70 3.48 -5.48
N THR A 217 -16.51 2.94 -5.19
CA THR A 217 -15.46 2.72 -6.20
C THR A 217 -15.92 1.75 -7.27
N CYS A 218 -16.48 0.61 -6.87
CA CYS A 218 -16.95 -0.45 -7.78
C CYS A 218 -18.10 0.04 -8.67
N THR A 219 -18.98 0.90 -8.15
CA THR A 219 -20.15 1.42 -8.87
C THR A 219 -19.82 2.46 -9.93
N GLN A 220 -18.54 2.79 -10.14
CA GLN A 220 -18.13 3.50 -11.35
C GLN A 220 -18.35 2.64 -12.61
N CYS A 221 -18.40 1.30 -12.47
CA CYS A 221 -18.57 0.37 -13.60
C CYS A 221 -19.66 -0.70 -13.37
N HIS A 222 -19.83 -1.18 -12.13
CA HIS A 222 -20.74 -2.27 -11.81
C HIS A 222 -22.02 -1.78 -11.11
N SER A 223 -23.07 -2.59 -11.09
CA SER A 223 -24.18 -2.33 -10.18
C SER A 223 -23.73 -2.50 -8.74
N GLU A 224 -24.39 -1.78 -7.82
CA GLU A 224 -24.14 -1.93 -6.38
C GLU A 224 -24.37 -3.37 -5.91
N SER A 225 -25.42 -4.03 -6.40
CA SER A 225 -25.72 -5.43 -6.08
C SER A 225 -24.59 -6.38 -6.46
N PHE A 226 -23.99 -6.21 -7.63
CA PHE A 226 -22.85 -7.01 -8.06
C PHE A 226 -21.64 -6.75 -7.18
N ALA A 227 -21.33 -5.48 -6.92
CA ALA A 227 -20.21 -5.08 -6.09
C ALA A 227 -20.32 -5.68 -4.68
N ARG A 228 -21.48 -5.54 -4.02
CA ARG A 228 -21.71 -6.08 -2.68
C ARG A 228 -21.64 -7.60 -2.65
N ALA A 229 -22.22 -8.29 -3.63
CA ALA A 229 -22.14 -9.75 -3.70
C ALA A 229 -20.70 -10.26 -3.81
N TYR A 230 -19.85 -9.61 -4.61
CA TYR A 230 -18.45 -10.02 -4.75
C TYR A 230 -17.61 -9.67 -3.51
N LEU A 231 -17.88 -8.54 -2.86
CA LEU A 231 -17.21 -8.14 -1.62
C LEU A 231 -17.62 -9.02 -0.43
N GLU A 232 -18.88 -9.47 -0.38
CA GLU A 232 -19.33 -10.48 0.58
C GLU A 232 -18.64 -11.83 0.34
N TYR A 233 -18.53 -12.25 -0.93
CA TYR A 233 -17.75 -13.44 -1.29
C TYR A 233 -16.29 -13.34 -0.83
N MET A 234 -15.64 -12.19 -1.03
CA MET A 234 -14.29 -11.93 -0.55
C MET A 234 -14.20 -12.07 0.98
N ASP A 235 -15.11 -11.45 1.72
CA ASP A 235 -15.13 -11.53 3.19
C ASP A 235 -15.30 -12.99 3.64
N ASN A 236 -16.30 -13.71 3.13
CA ASN A 236 -16.60 -15.10 3.50
C ASN A 236 -15.47 -16.07 3.12
N GLY A 237 -14.84 -15.88 1.96
CA GLY A 237 -13.67 -16.66 1.56
C GLY A 237 -12.49 -16.44 2.51
N THR A 238 -12.28 -15.19 2.95
CA THR A 238 -11.22 -14.84 3.92
C THR A 238 -11.49 -15.47 5.29
N TYR A 239 -12.74 -15.45 5.77
CA TYR A 239 -13.15 -16.16 6.98
C TYR A 239 -12.82 -17.66 6.88
N SER A 240 -13.23 -18.30 5.79
CA SER A 240 -13.02 -19.74 5.59
C SER A 240 -11.53 -20.12 5.56
N GLY A 241 -10.70 -19.27 4.95
CA GLY A 241 -9.26 -19.43 4.96
C GLY A 241 -8.66 -19.33 6.36
N LEU A 242 -9.14 -18.38 7.18
CA LEU A 242 -8.66 -18.21 8.54
C LEU A 242 -9.09 -19.36 9.46
N ASP A 243 -10.33 -19.84 9.33
CA ASP A 243 -10.81 -20.98 10.12
C ASP A 243 -9.96 -22.23 9.85
N LYS A 244 -9.51 -22.42 8.60
CA LYS A 244 -8.60 -23.51 8.25
C LYS A 244 -7.19 -23.32 8.81
N TYR A 245 -6.71 -22.07 8.86
CA TYR A 245 -5.46 -21.74 9.55
C TYR A 245 -5.57 -22.03 11.05
N ASP A 246 -6.64 -21.61 11.71
CA ASP A 246 -6.86 -21.80 13.16
C ASP A 246 -6.82 -23.30 13.53
N GLU A 247 -7.45 -24.17 12.73
CA GLU A 247 -7.41 -25.62 12.90
C GLU A 247 -5.97 -26.19 12.86
N ALA A 248 -5.17 -25.76 11.89
CA ALA A 248 -3.79 -26.21 11.76
C ALA A 248 -2.89 -25.60 12.86
N HIS A 249 -3.10 -24.32 13.17
CA HIS A 249 -2.35 -23.59 14.19
C HIS A 249 -2.56 -24.21 15.57
N GLU A 250 -3.79 -24.57 15.94
CA GLU A 250 -4.10 -25.18 17.23
C GLU A 250 -3.30 -26.47 17.47
N ILE A 251 -3.14 -27.31 16.43
CA ILE A 251 -2.36 -28.56 16.52
C ILE A 251 -0.89 -28.28 16.82
N VAL A 252 -0.30 -27.31 16.12
CA VAL A 252 1.12 -26.94 16.30
C VAL A 252 1.32 -26.21 17.63
N HIS A 253 0.37 -25.36 18.02
CA HIS A 253 0.42 -24.62 19.27
C HIS A 253 0.33 -25.55 20.48
N LYS A 254 -0.55 -26.56 20.48
CA LYS A 254 -0.60 -27.58 21.53
C LYS A 254 0.69 -28.39 21.65
N GLN A 255 1.35 -28.70 20.52
CA GLN A 255 2.67 -29.34 20.54
C GLN A 255 3.72 -28.42 21.16
N TYR A 256 3.69 -27.13 20.83
CA TYR A 256 4.56 -26.13 21.45
C TYR A 256 4.31 -26.02 22.96
N GLU A 257 3.07 -25.87 23.42
CA GLU A 257 2.76 -25.81 24.86
C GLU A 257 3.17 -27.09 25.60
N GLY A 258 3.03 -28.25 24.95
CA GLY A 258 3.41 -29.55 25.49
C GLY A 258 4.90 -29.85 25.48
N GLY A 259 5.76 -29.00 24.91
CA GLY A 259 7.19 -29.29 24.80
C GLY A 259 7.51 -30.40 23.79
N LEU A 260 6.62 -30.65 22.82
CA LEU A 260 6.67 -31.80 21.90
C LEU A 260 7.24 -31.47 20.53
N LEU A 261 7.56 -30.20 20.25
CA LEU A 261 8.24 -29.86 19.00
C LEU A 261 9.62 -30.50 18.97
N THR A 262 10.05 -30.87 17.77
CA THR A 262 11.36 -31.50 17.58
C THR A 262 12.45 -30.51 17.98
N GLY A 263 13.24 -30.86 19.00
CA GLY A 263 14.28 -30.00 19.56
C GLY A 263 13.84 -29.17 20.76
N GLN A 264 12.56 -29.14 21.12
CA GLN A 264 12.04 -28.10 22.01
C GLN A 264 12.75 -27.97 23.36
N ASN A 265 13.08 -29.10 23.96
CA ASN A 265 13.73 -29.18 25.26
C ASN A 265 15.23 -29.51 25.16
N THR A 266 15.78 -29.62 23.96
CA THR A 266 17.16 -30.08 23.73
C THR A 266 18.00 -29.14 22.88
N ASN A 267 17.38 -28.43 21.93
CA ASN A 267 18.06 -27.55 20.98
C ASN A 267 17.11 -26.51 20.32
N ARG A 268 16.09 -26.05 21.08
CA ARG A 268 14.99 -25.12 20.72
C ARG A 268 13.70 -25.73 20.20
#